data_AF-A0A9W9AI25-F1
#
_entry.id   AF-A0A9W9AI25-F1
#
_cell.length_a   1.000
_cell.length_b   1.000
_cell.length_c   1.000
_cell.angle_alpha   90.00
_cell.angle_beta   90.00
_cell.angle_gamma   90.00
#
_symmetry.space_group_name_H-M   'P 1'
#
loop_
_entity.id
_entity.type
_entity.pdbx_description
1 polymer ?
#
loop_
_entity_poly.entity_id
_entity_poly.type
_entity_poly.pdbx_seq_one_letter_code
_entity_poly.pdbx_strand_id
1 'polypeptide(L)'
;MLKYSSKEPLSSSSKSNGRKHAFSRQQLLQHLALLDTMPSPLPPALPPSPPPASRSASPVAGPSVQSTKRKLEVVLGTDRSKRSRTDFVASTHRGSHPSPTHYLPRSELAEDGEVAEEPSLVSHPVPSRPTASHPPSDTLASSFVPIRRPKRGHQANVQRIPTLHEKYHQAGRKLKYSGDARFWSTYPPSHKEYRPIPNAPPPNSLYHIHGGMVAKLELMEALVMFVYSLWCKEYGRPSIYAESWLTTEGFLKWCKTKWKPEEGSSDAEKAFYGLMYVLPTLVPPIYVLLMSCRHMFHAFIHARIVTHGQRKLRSDLERVIEATCQAVNAAIIDAATHGSSLPETKSQSTPPMLPSPASIGATNSANSTPTNRDGTPISSETRVDLISSSSAINTSSLSSSLSSGPSIPLPFLPPQYRNGIPPSHVTAAANTVSASLNLNQLATVNEISFSLSMAVSEMQAAQNHLNYSMMARHFPRTFARMVHSTLISTEEHEVDFEDDDGELFWPGQSITGDGLGWLCYMGEAMVQEFGKQFDYKGLKGVVPKPDQYDPRIRPPSFGIAGQR
;
A
#
# COMPACT_ATOMS: atom_id res chain seq x y z
N MET A 1 -13.44 69.42 -18.54
CA MET A 1 -13.75 69.66 -17.11
C MET A 1 -14.65 68.52 -16.63
N LEU A 2 -14.09 67.38 -16.23
CA LEU A 2 -14.83 66.22 -15.71
C LEU A 2 -13.95 65.45 -14.72
N LYS A 3 -14.59 64.98 -13.64
CA LYS A 3 -14.07 64.70 -12.31
C LYS A 3 -13.27 63.40 -12.20
N TYR A 4 -12.27 63.44 -11.31
CA TYR A 4 -11.58 62.30 -10.71
C TYR A 4 -12.55 61.38 -9.95
N SER A 5 -12.33 60.06 -10.08
CA SER A 5 -12.87 59.03 -9.17
C SER A 5 -11.69 58.16 -8.72
N SER A 6 -11.22 58.42 -7.50
CA SER A 6 -10.18 57.65 -6.82
C SER A 6 -10.78 56.36 -6.26
N LYS A 7 -10.19 55.21 -6.62
CA LYS A 7 -10.42 53.92 -5.96
C LYS A 7 -9.42 53.74 -4.82
N GLU A 8 -9.93 53.46 -3.63
CA GLU A 8 -9.14 53.07 -2.46
C GLU A 8 -8.55 51.65 -2.61
N PRO A 9 -7.36 51.38 -2.06
CA PRO A 9 -6.78 50.04 -2.04
C PRO A 9 -7.31 49.21 -0.86
N LEU A 10 -7.90 48.06 -1.18
CA LEU A 10 -8.29 47.04 -0.21
C LEU A 10 -7.06 46.35 0.40
N SER A 11 -6.94 46.48 1.73
CA SER A 11 -5.99 45.76 2.58
C SER A 11 -6.18 44.25 2.45
N SER A 12 -5.17 43.56 1.91
CA SER A 12 -5.11 42.10 1.86
C SER A 12 -4.60 41.55 3.20
N SER A 13 -5.45 40.82 3.93
CA SER A 13 -5.01 40.08 5.12
C SER A 13 -4.21 38.85 4.68
N SER A 14 -2.90 38.86 4.92
CA SER A 14 -2.04 37.72 4.73
C SER A 14 -2.36 36.64 5.77
N LYS A 15 -2.96 35.53 5.32
CA LYS A 15 -3.11 34.31 6.12
C LYS A 15 -1.72 33.65 6.26
N SER A 16 -1.07 33.83 7.41
CA SER A 16 0.17 33.13 7.74
C SER A 16 -0.13 31.64 7.94
N ASN A 17 0.35 30.81 7.02
CA ASN A 17 0.36 29.36 7.20
C ASN A 17 1.19 29.02 8.43
N GLY A 18 0.54 28.50 9.47
CA GLY A 18 1.17 28.07 10.71
C GLY A 18 2.20 26.97 10.45
N ARG A 19 3.48 27.34 10.46
CA ARG A 19 4.57 26.37 10.58
C ARG A 19 4.36 25.63 11.89
N LYS A 20 4.27 24.30 11.83
CA LYS A 20 4.25 23.44 13.01
C LYS A 20 5.51 23.75 13.82
N HIS A 21 5.34 24.41 14.97
CA HIS A 21 6.45 24.74 15.85
C HIS A 21 7.03 23.43 16.38
N ALA A 22 8.33 23.21 16.15
CA ALA A 22 9.03 22.11 16.79
C ALA A 22 8.93 22.28 18.32
N PHE A 23 8.59 21.20 19.03
CA PHE A 23 8.52 21.21 20.49
C PHE A 23 9.85 21.70 21.06
N SER A 24 9.79 22.62 22.01
CA SER A 24 11.00 23.03 22.73
C SER A 24 11.50 21.85 23.57
N ARG A 25 12.82 21.81 23.85
CA ARG A 25 13.42 20.79 24.73
C ARG A 25 12.68 20.69 26.08
N GLN A 26 12.22 21.82 26.62
CA GLN A 26 11.43 21.85 27.85
C GLN A 26 10.05 21.20 27.68
N GLN A 27 9.33 21.47 26.58
CA GLN A 27 8.06 20.81 26.30
C GLN A 27 8.24 19.30 26.14
N LEU A 28 9.30 18.85 25.46
CA LEU A 28 9.60 17.43 25.32
C LEU A 28 9.86 16.77 26.69
N LEU A 29 10.65 17.42 27.55
CA LEU A 29 10.92 16.92 28.90
C LEU A 29 9.66 16.88 29.77
N GLN A 30 8.76 17.86 29.61
CA GLN A 30 7.49 17.91 30.34
C GLN A 30 6.53 16.80 29.88
N HIS A 31 6.50 16.50 28.57
CA HIS A 31 5.75 15.37 28.03
C HIS A 31 6.35 14.01 28.43
N LEU A 32 7.68 13.91 28.56
CA LEU A 32 8.34 12.70 29.06
C LEU A 32 8.08 12.48 30.56
N ALA A 33 8.05 13.54 31.36
CA ALA A 33 7.71 13.46 32.78
C ALA A 33 6.25 12.97 33.01
N LEU A 34 5.34 13.26 32.09
CA LEU A 34 3.97 12.73 32.11
C LEU A 34 3.88 11.24 31.80
N LEU A 35 4.86 10.66 31.10
CA LEU A 35 4.89 9.23 30.82
C LEU A 35 5.47 8.44 32.00
N ASP A 36 6.32 9.08 32.81
CA ASP A 36 6.94 8.48 34.00
C ASP A 36 5.96 8.31 35.17
N THR A 37 4.83 9.03 35.14
CA THR A 37 3.73 8.86 36.12
C THR A 37 2.74 7.77 35.73
N MET A 38 2.91 7.10 34.58
CA MET A 38 2.05 5.98 34.21
C MET A 38 2.42 4.73 35.03
N PRO A 39 1.44 4.05 35.65
CA PRO A 39 1.71 2.84 36.42
C PRO A 39 2.38 1.79 35.54
N SER A 40 3.44 1.17 36.08
CA SER A 40 4.22 0.13 35.40
C SER A 40 3.27 -0.94 34.82
N PRO A 41 3.41 -1.31 33.53
CA PRO A 41 2.56 -2.32 32.94
C PRO A 41 2.69 -3.61 33.75
N LEU A 42 1.53 -4.18 34.11
CA LEU A 42 1.47 -5.39 34.92
C LEU A 42 2.35 -6.50 34.32
N PRO A 43 3.12 -7.22 35.15
CA PRO A 43 4.00 -8.28 34.67
C PRO A 43 3.19 -9.33 33.90
N PRO A 44 3.75 -9.92 32.82
CA PRO A 44 3.10 -10.95 32.04
C PRO A 44 3.13 -12.29 32.80
N ALA A 45 2.36 -12.39 33.88
CA ALA A 45 2.09 -13.65 34.56
C ALA A 45 1.00 -14.38 33.77
N LEU A 46 1.41 -15.07 32.70
CA LEU A 46 0.53 -16.02 32.02
C LEU A 46 0.23 -17.18 32.98
N PRO A 47 -1.04 -17.54 33.21
CA PRO A 47 -1.36 -18.72 33.99
C PRO A 47 -0.85 -19.98 33.27
N PRO A 48 -0.37 -21.00 34.01
CA PRO A 48 0.11 -22.25 33.43
C PRO A 48 -1.01 -22.93 32.63
N SER A 49 -0.70 -23.30 31.39
CA SER A 49 -1.65 -23.97 30.49
C SER A 49 -2.10 -25.32 31.06
N PRO A 50 -3.40 -25.66 30.99
CA PRO A 50 -3.89 -26.95 31.45
C PRO A 50 -3.37 -28.10 30.57
N PRO A 51 -3.18 -29.31 31.14
CA PRO A 51 -2.67 -30.47 30.41
C PRO A 51 -3.68 -30.97 29.36
N PRO A 52 -3.19 -31.56 28.24
CA PRO A 52 -4.05 -32.03 27.17
C PRO A 52 -4.89 -33.24 27.62
N ALA A 53 -6.22 -33.06 27.60
CA ALA A 53 -7.17 -34.13 27.83
C ALA A 53 -7.13 -35.15 26.67
N SER A 54 -7.03 -36.41 27.08
CA SER A 54 -6.98 -37.64 26.27
C SER A 54 -8.05 -37.69 25.17
N ARG A 55 -7.62 -37.98 23.95
CA ARG A 55 -8.49 -38.34 22.82
C ARG A 55 -8.80 -39.84 22.87
N SER A 56 -10.06 -40.17 23.09
CA SER A 56 -10.59 -41.53 23.03
C SER A 56 -11.17 -41.83 21.65
N ALA A 57 -10.70 -42.94 21.07
CA ALA A 57 -11.37 -43.85 20.14
C ALA A 57 -12.02 -43.29 18.84
N SER A 58 -11.31 -43.51 17.73
CA SER A 58 -11.86 -43.56 16.37
C SER A 58 -12.11 -45.03 16.00
N PRO A 59 -13.31 -45.45 15.56
CA PRO A 59 -13.52 -46.80 15.04
C PRO A 59 -13.27 -46.88 13.53
N VAL A 60 -12.72 -48.03 13.13
CA VAL A 60 -12.35 -48.42 11.77
C VAL A 60 -13.39 -49.39 11.18
N ALA A 61 -13.63 -49.20 9.87
CA ALA A 61 -14.06 -50.13 8.81
C ALA A 61 -15.48 -50.74 8.73
N GLY A 62 -16.04 -50.63 7.51
CA GLY A 62 -17.07 -51.51 6.94
C GLY A 62 -17.23 -51.26 5.41
N PRO A 63 -17.22 -52.30 4.54
CA PRO A 63 -17.16 -52.17 3.08
C PRO A 63 -18.51 -52.38 2.36
N SER A 64 -18.73 -51.72 1.21
CA SER A 64 -19.80 -52.03 0.23
C SER A 64 -19.45 -51.30 -1.09
N VAL A 65 -18.96 -51.94 -2.15
CA VAL A 65 -19.65 -52.78 -3.16
C VAL A 65 -20.60 -51.99 -4.08
N GLN A 66 -20.32 -52.11 -5.40
CA GLN A 66 -21.11 -51.75 -6.59
C GLN A 66 -21.11 -50.28 -7.06
N SER A 67 -20.49 -49.97 -8.21
CA SER A 67 -20.99 -50.17 -9.60
C SER A 67 -21.51 -48.81 -10.12
N THR A 68 -20.88 -48.12 -11.07
CA THR A 68 -21.05 -48.40 -12.51
C THR A 68 -20.14 -47.51 -13.37
N LYS A 69 -19.42 -48.17 -14.29
CA LYS A 69 -19.09 -47.79 -15.67
C LYS A 69 -19.32 -46.31 -16.10
N ARG A 70 -18.22 -45.64 -16.47
CA ARG A 70 -18.07 -45.17 -17.86
C ARG A 70 -16.60 -45.08 -18.28
N LYS A 71 -16.35 -45.75 -19.40
CA LYS A 71 -15.12 -46.03 -20.11
C LYS A 71 -14.76 -44.82 -20.97
N LEU A 72 -13.53 -44.34 -20.91
CA LEU A 72 -12.86 -43.74 -22.07
C LEU A 72 -11.35 -43.98 -21.96
N GLU A 73 -10.90 -45.07 -22.58
CA GLU A 73 -9.52 -45.23 -23.03
C GLU A 73 -9.26 -44.25 -24.17
N VAL A 74 -8.16 -43.49 -24.09
CA VAL A 74 -7.29 -43.32 -25.26
C VAL A 74 -5.86 -43.55 -24.78
N VAL A 75 -5.34 -44.65 -25.28
CA VAL A 75 -4.01 -45.22 -25.08
C VAL A 75 -3.12 -44.81 -26.28
N LEU A 76 -1.80 -44.88 -26.06
CA LEU A 76 -0.67 -44.73 -26.99
C LEU A 76 -0.13 -43.29 -27.17
N GLY A 77 1.17 -43.05 -27.04
CA GLY A 77 2.28 -43.97 -26.85
C GLY A 77 3.60 -43.19 -26.78
N THR A 78 4.54 -43.80 -26.08
CA THR A 78 6.00 -43.68 -26.21
C THR A 78 6.50 -43.16 -27.56
N ASP A 79 7.41 -42.17 -27.56
CA ASP A 79 8.75 -42.46 -28.08
C ASP A 79 9.85 -41.48 -27.63
N ARG A 80 10.92 -42.06 -27.08
CA ARG A 80 12.20 -41.39 -26.84
C ARG A 80 12.96 -41.41 -28.16
N SER A 81 13.04 -40.28 -28.86
CA SER A 81 13.86 -40.17 -30.06
C SER A 81 15.16 -39.40 -29.83
N LYS A 82 16.22 -40.09 -30.24
CA LYS A 82 17.66 -39.81 -30.25
C LYS A 82 18.05 -38.38 -30.65
N ARG A 83 19.10 -37.90 -29.96
CA ARG A 83 20.03 -36.85 -30.44
C ARG A 83 20.49 -37.15 -31.86
N SER A 84 20.21 -36.25 -32.79
CA SER A 84 20.94 -36.11 -34.05
C SER A 84 22.10 -35.14 -33.85
N ARG A 85 23.32 -35.68 -33.91
CA ARG A 85 24.57 -34.96 -34.09
C ARG A 85 24.68 -34.61 -35.57
N THR A 86 24.81 -33.33 -35.90
CA THR A 86 25.27 -32.88 -37.22
C THR A 86 26.26 -31.75 -37.03
N ASP A 87 27.49 -32.07 -37.42
CA ASP A 87 28.60 -31.17 -37.73
C ASP A 87 28.28 -30.33 -39.00
N PHE A 88 29.22 -29.45 -39.36
CA PHE A 88 29.31 -28.56 -40.55
C PHE A 88 28.75 -27.14 -40.34
N VAL A 89 29.40 -26.02 -40.71
CA VAL A 89 30.64 -25.72 -41.45
C VAL A 89 31.12 -24.32 -41.02
N ALA A 90 32.43 -24.16 -41.00
CA ALA A 90 33.12 -22.88 -40.84
C ALA A 90 32.65 -21.82 -41.83
N SER A 91 32.47 -20.59 -41.37
CA SER A 91 32.59 -19.42 -42.25
C SER A 91 33.38 -18.33 -41.55
N THR A 92 34.58 -18.15 -42.09
CA THR A 92 35.60 -17.17 -41.77
C THR A 92 35.22 -15.86 -42.44
N HIS A 93 34.88 -14.82 -41.69
CA HIS A 93 35.07 -13.45 -42.17
C HIS A 93 35.59 -12.55 -41.05
N ARG A 94 36.90 -12.28 -41.15
CA ARG A 94 37.59 -11.16 -40.52
C ARG A 94 36.93 -9.85 -40.97
N GLY A 95 36.58 -9.01 -40.00
CA GLY A 95 36.24 -7.61 -40.20
C GLY A 95 36.96 -6.78 -39.15
N SER A 96 38.23 -6.50 -39.42
CA SER A 96 39.08 -5.57 -38.66
C SER A 96 38.65 -4.13 -38.93
N HIS A 97 38.27 -3.37 -37.91
CA HIS A 97 38.35 -1.90 -37.97
C HIS A 97 38.71 -1.30 -36.59
N PRO A 98 39.43 -0.16 -36.59
CA PRO A 98 40.36 0.22 -35.53
C PRO A 98 39.72 1.05 -34.42
N SER A 99 40.26 0.88 -33.22
CA SER A 99 40.01 1.72 -32.04
C SER A 99 40.63 3.12 -32.20
N PRO A 100 39.98 4.19 -31.73
CA PRO A 100 40.65 5.45 -31.46
C PRO A 100 41.22 5.44 -30.04
N THR A 101 42.54 5.28 -29.95
CA THR A 101 43.37 5.92 -28.93
C THR A 101 43.07 7.41 -28.91
N HIS A 102 42.95 8.04 -27.72
CA HIS A 102 43.62 9.32 -27.42
C HIS A 102 43.35 9.83 -25.99
N TYR A 103 44.48 10.06 -25.30
CA TYR A 103 44.82 11.06 -24.26
C TYR A 103 44.23 10.99 -22.84
N LEU A 104 45.04 10.43 -21.95
CA LEU A 104 45.27 10.92 -20.58
C LEU A 104 45.97 12.29 -20.59
N PRO A 105 45.53 13.20 -19.71
CA PRO A 105 46.44 13.94 -18.83
C PRO A 105 45.85 13.98 -17.41
N ARG A 106 46.55 14.17 -16.29
CA ARG A 106 47.94 14.46 -15.93
C ARG A 106 47.90 14.46 -14.40
N SER A 107 48.90 13.85 -13.78
CA SER A 107 49.23 13.87 -12.35
C SER A 107 49.34 15.29 -11.80
N GLU A 108 48.88 15.52 -10.57
CA GLU A 108 49.39 16.43 -9.50
C GLU A 108 48.59 16.11 -8.21
N LEU A 109 49.06 16.20 -6.98
CA LEU A 109 50.36 16.27 -6.31
C LEU A 109 50.03 15.96 -4.82
N ALA A 110 51.02 15.46 -4.08
CA ALA A 110 50.92 15.06 -2.68
C ALA A 110 50.51 16.20 -1.72
N GLU A 111 49.81 15.85 -0.64
CA GLU A 111 50.10 16.40 0.69
C GLU A 111 49.79 15.37 1.79
N ASP A 112 50.56 15.51 2.85
CA ASP A 112 51.12 14.52 3.77
C ASP A 112 50.33 14.42 5.08
N GLY A 113 50.51 13.34 5.84
CA GLY A 113 49.92 13.22 7.18
C GLY A 113 49.77 11.81 7.76
N GLU A 114 50.90 11.24 8.16
CA GLU A 114 51.21 10.07 9.01
C GLU A 114 50.19 9.74 10.15
N VAL A 115 50.04 8.57 10.78
CA VAL A 115 50.97 7.52 11.26
C VAL A 115 50.13 6.25 11.56
N ALA A 116 50.59 5.05 11.19
CA ALA A 116 50.30 3.84 11.97
C ALA A 116 51.45 2.83 11.84
N GLU A 117 52.12 2.61 12.97
CA GLU A 117 53.30 1.76 13.11
C GLU A 117 52.97 0.27 12.95
N GLU A 118 53.75 -0.41 12.11
CA GLU A 118 53.94 -1.86 12.13
C GLU A 118 55.05 -2.18 13.16
N PRO A 119 55.04 -3.35 13.83
CA PRO A 119 55.92 -4.41 13.29
C PRO A 119 55.48 -5.86 13.60
N SER A 120 55.73 -6.78 12.66
CA SER A 120 56.65 -7.95 12.83
C SER A 120 56.23 -9.21 12.05
N LEU A 121 56.86 -9.39 10.88
CA LEU A 121 57.72 -10.53 10.51
C LEU A 121 57.50 -11.89 11.23
N VAL A 122 56.96 -12.88 10.50
CA VAL A 122 57.54 -14.24 10.45
C VAL A 122 57.40 -14.81 9.04
N SER A 123 58.54 -15.16 8.47
CA SER A 123 58.78 -15.73 7.15
C SER A 123 58.86 -17.26 7.20
N HIS A 124 58.20 -17.94 6.25
CA HIS A 124 58.55 -19.30 5.84
C HIS A 124 58.45 -19.43 4.30
N PRO A 125 59.54 -19.81 3.61
CA PRO A 125 59.48 -20.11 2.19
C PRO A 125 59.23 -21.62 1.98
N VAL A 126 58.22 -21.95 1.15
CA VAL A 126 58.10 -23.27 0.52
C VAL A 126 58.08 -23.05 -0.99
N PRO A 127 59.01 -23.64 -1.76
CA PRO A 127 59.14 -23.36 -3.18
C PRO A 127 58.22 -24.24 -4.06
N SER A 128 57.68 -23.58 -5.08
CA SER A 128 57.41 -24.07 -6.45
C SER A 128 56.25 -25.04 -6.74
N ARG A 129 55.18 -24.48 -7.33
CA ARG A 129 54.51 -25.07 -8.50
C ARG A 129 53.98 -23.96 -9.43
N PRO A 130 54.36 -23.92 -10.72
CA PRO A 130 53.87 -22.92 -11.65
C PRO A 130 52.48 -23.32 -12.16
N THR A 131 51.43 -22.75 -11.57
CA THR A 131 50.07 -22.79 -12.11
C THR A 131 49.71 -21.41 -12.63
N ALA A 132 49.10 -21.40 -13.82
CA ALA A 132 48.81 -20.22 -14.64
C ALA A 132 48.20 -19.06 -13.84
N SER A 133 48.81 -17.89 -14.03
CA SER A 133 48.43 -16.58 -13.52
C SER A 133 47.00 -16.21 -13.94
N HIS A 134 46.02 -16.48 -13.07
CA HIS A 134 44.79 -15.72 -13.06
C HIS A 134 45.07 -14.38 -12.36
N PRO A 135 44.71 -13.23 -12.96
CA PRO A 135 44.84 -11.96 -12.28
C PRO A 135 43.98 -12.00 -11.00
N PRO A 136 44.51 -11.56 -9.84
CA PRO A 136 43.73 -11.46 -8.61
C PRO A 136 42.55 -10.54 -8.90
N SER A 137 41.35 -11.10 -8.89
CA SER A 137 40.14 -10.30 -8.81
C SER A 137 40.08 -9.77 -7.39
N ASP A 138 40.86 -8.72 -7.12
CA ASP A 138 40.70 -7.82 -5.99
C ASP A 138 39.34 -7.12 -6.17
N THR A 139 38.27 -7.88 -5.93
CA THR A 139 37.00 -7.29 -5.51
C THR A 139 37.25 -6.76 -4.11
N LEU A 140 37.91 -5.60 -4.03
CA LEU A 140 37.73 -4.66 -2.93
C LEU A 140 36.24 -4.67 -2.66
N ALA A 141 35.84 -5.22 -1.52
CA ALA A 141 34.47 -5.19 -1.05
C ALA A 141 34.12 -3.71 -0.92
N SER A 142 33.63 -3.13 -2.02
CA SER A 142 33.20 -1.75 -2.10
C SER A 142 32.21 -1.60 -0.97
N SER A 143 32.61 -0.81 0.03
CA SER A 143 31.80 -0.48 1.17
C SER A 143 30.40 -0.17 0.66
N PHE A 144 29.39 -0.96 1.04
CA PHE A 144 28.01 -0.79 0.56
C PHE A 144 27.34 0.47 1.13
N VAL A 145 28.13 1.44 1.58
CA VAL A 145 27.66 2.72 2.09
C VAL A 145 27.14 3.54 0.90
N PRO A 146 25.85 3.94 0.90
CA PRO A 146 25.28 4.76 -0.15
C PRO A 146 26.00 6.12 -0.23
N ILE A 147 26.14 6.63 -1.45
CA ILE A 147 26.69 7.96 -1.69
C ILE A 147 25.63 8.99 -1.29
N ARG A 148 25.93 9.78 -0.26
CA ARG A 148 25.08 10.88 0.18
C ARG A 148 25.25 12.07 -0.77
N ARG A 149 24.28 12.26 -1.65
CA ARG A 149 24.27 13.43 -2.55
C ARG A 149 23.66 14.64 -1.83
N PRO A 150 24.10 15.87 -2.15
CA PRO A 150 23.42 17.06 -1.69
C PRO A 150 21.94 17.03 -2.07
N LYS A 151 21.05 17.25 -1.09
CA LYS A 151 19.60 17.32 -1.32
C LYS A 151 19.32 18.42 -2.35
N ARG A 152 18.60 18.09 -3.43
CA ARG A 152 18.29 19.06 -4.50
C ARG A 152 17.31 20.12 -4.03
N GLY A 153 16.55 19.82 -2.98
CA GLY A 153 15.57 20.72 -2.42
C GLY A 153 14.24 20.63 -3.15
N HIS A 154 13.18 20.95 -2.41
CA HIS A 154 11.81 20.71 -2.84
C HIS A 154 11.42 21.47 -4.12
N GLN A 155 11.75 22.76 -4.22
CA GLN A 155 11.27 23.61 -5.32
C GLN A 155 11.87 23.24 -6.68
N ALA A 156 13.16 22.90 -6.73
CA ALA A 156 13.84 22.54 -7.98
C ALA A 156 13.27 21.23 -8.56
N ASN A 157 12.96 20.25 -7.71
CA ASN A 157 12.40 18.98 -8.16
C ASN A 157 10.94 19.10 -8.61
N VAL A 158 10.11 19.92 -7.94
CA VAL A 158 8.68 20.09 -8.32
C VAL A 158 8.51 20.53 -9.78
N GLN A 159 9.40 21.38 -10.31
CA GLN A 159 9.36 21.79 -11.71
C GLN A 159 9.80 20.70 -12.69
N ARG A 160 10.70 19.80 -12.26
CA ARG A 160 11.23 18.70 -13.07
C ARG A 160 10.23 17.54 -13.16
N ILE A 161 9.48 17.26 -12.10
CA ILE A 161 8.62 16.08 -11.98
C ILE A 161 7.63 15.89 -13.14
N PRO A 162 6.96 16.93 -13.68
CA PRO A 162 6.09 16.77 -14.86
C PRO A 162 6.83 16.22 -16.09
N THR A 163 8.10 16.58 -16.30
CA THR A 163 8.91 16.05 -17.41
C THR A 163 9.28 14.58 -17.21
N LEU A 164 9.37 14.15 -15.94
CA LEU A 164 9.66 12.77 -15.59
C LEU A 164 8.48 11.84 -15.90
N HIS A 165 7.24 12.31 -15.80
CA HIS A 165 6.07 11.52 -16.22
C HIS A 165 6.22 11.01 -17.65
N GLU A 166 6.50 11.89 -18.62
CA GLU A 166 6.60 11.50 -20.02
C GLU A 166 7.81 10.57 -20.24
N LYS A 167 8.96 10.91 -19.66
CA LYS A 167 10.18 10.09 -19.74
C LYS A 167 9.93 8.64 -19.28
N TYR A 168 9.39 8.46 -18.07
CA TYR A 168 9.20 7.13 -17.49
C TYR A 168 7.99 6.41 -18.07
N HIS A 169 6.95 7.13 -18.49
CA HIS A 169 5.86 6.51 -19.26
C HIS A 169 6.38 5.94 -20.58
N GLN A 170 7.22 6.67 -21.32
CA GLN A 170 7.82 6.16 -22.55
C GLN A 170 8.76 4.98 -22.30
N ALA A 171 9.57 5.04 -21.24
CA ALA A 171 10.42 3.94 -20.79
C ALA A 171 9.58 2.67 -20.50
N GLY A 172 8.51 2.81 -19.71
CA GLY A 172 7.59 1.72 -19.39
C GLY A 172 6.95 1.09 -20.63
N ARG A 173 6.59 1.89 -21.64
CA ARG A 173 6.06 1.36 -22.92
C ARG A 173 7.10 0.54 -23.69
N LYS A 174 8.34 1.02 -23.74
CA LYS A 174 9.46 0.34 -24.40
C LYS A 174 9.77 -1.00 -23.72
N LEU A 175 9.93 -0.98 -22.40
CA LEU A 175 10.19 -2.16 -21.59
C LEU A 175 9.05 -3.17 -21.64
N LYS A 176 7.78 -2.72 -21.55
CA LYS A 176 6.62 -3.60 -21.66
C LYS A 176 6.61 -4.35 -22.99
N TYR A 177 6.81 -3.63 -24.10
CA TYR A 177 6.86 -4.25 -25.42
C TYR A 177 8.01 -5.26 -25.52
N SER A 178 9.21 -4.89 -25.04
CA SER A 178 10.38 -5.76 -25.04
C SER A 178 10.15 -7.02 -24.22
N GLY A 179 9.65 -6.87 -23.00
CA GLY A 179 9.37 -7.99 -22.10
C GLY A 179 8.35 -8.95 -22.69
N ASP A 180 7.26 -8.44 -23.28
CA ASP A 180 6.30 -9.27 -23.99
C ASP A 180 6.96 -9.98 -25.20
N ALA A 181 7.66 -9.25 -26.07
CA ALA A 181 8.30 -9.81 -27.26
C ALA A 181 9.32 -10.91 -26.92
N ARG A 182 10.14 -10.70 -25.89
CA ARG A 182 11.08 -11.71 -25.40
C ARG A 182 10.38 -12.88 -24.76
N PHE A 183 9.32 -12.65 -23.98
CA PHE A 183 8.55 -13.74 -23.39
C PHE A 183 8.03 -14.69 -24.48
N TRP A 184 7.44 -14.14 -25.55
CA TRP A 184 6.95 -14.93 -26.67
C TRP A 184 8.07 -15.64 -27.47
N SER A 185 9.28 -15.09 -27.51
CA SER A 185 10.41 -15.72 -28.19
C SER A 185 11.05 -16.86 -27.38
N THR A 186 10.68 -17.04 -26.12
CA THR A 186 11.16 -18.18 -25.31
C THR A 186 10.42 -19.48 -25.57
N TYR A 187 9.25 -19.42 -26.20
CA TYR A 187 8.54 -20.63 -26.55
C TYR A 187 9.31 -21.47 -27.58
N PRO A 188 9.13 -22.80 -27.59
CA PRO A 188 9.65 -23.63 -28.67
C PRO A 188 9.14 -23.13 -30.03
N PRO A 189 9.94 -23.18 -31.12
CA PRO A 189 9.47 -22.75 -32.44
C PRO A 189 8.22 -23.48 -32.97
N SER A 190 7.91 -24.67 -32.44
CA SER A 190 6.69 -25.44 -32.73
C SER A 190 5.44 -24.92 -32.00
N HIS A 191 5.60 -24.04 -31.01
CA HIS A 191 4.51 -23.51 -30.21
C HIS A 191 3.77 -22.40 -30.98
N LYS A 192 2.43 -22.44 -30.99
CA LYS A 192 1.58 -21.47 -31.72
C LYS A 192 1.83 -20.00 -31.34
N GLU A 193 2.28 -19.77 -30.12
CA GLU A 193 2.53 -18.43 -29.58
C GLU A 193 4.01 -17.99 -29.73
N TYR A 194 4.86 -18.83 -30.31
CA TYR A 194 6.24 -18.45 -30.58
C TYR A 194 6.30 -17.26 -31.54
N ARG A 195 7.07 -16.23 -31.17
CA ARG A 195 7.33 -15.06 -32.01
C ARG A 195 8.83 -14.78 -31.98
N PRO A 196 9.57 -14.93 -33.09
CA PRO A 196 10.99 -14.60 -33.11
C PRO A 196 11.18 -13.08 -32.95
N ILE A 197 12.22 -12.70 -32.21
CA ILE A 197 12.62 -11.30 -32.05
C ILE A 197 13.63 -10.91 -33.14
N PRO A 198 13.56 -9.68 -33.69
CA PRO A 198 14.59 -9.16 -34.57
C PRO A 198 15.89 -8.98 -33.78
N ASN A 199 17.03 -9.33 -34.40
CA ASN A 199 18.35 -9.23 -33.78
C ASN A 199 18.43 -9.94 -32.41
N ALA A 200 18.03 -11.21 -32.38
CA ALA A 200 18.08 -12.01 -31.16
C ALA A 200 19.48 -11.97 -30.51
N PRO A 201 19.57 -11.91 -29.16
CA PRO A 201 20.85 -11.98 -28.48
C PRO A 201 21.60 -13.26 -28.87
N PRO A 202 22.95 -13.24 -28.93
CA PRO A 202 23.75 -14.42 -29.27
C PRO A 202 23.35 -15.63 -28.42
N PRO A 203 23.24 -16.85 -28.98
CA PRO A 203 22.76 -18.03 -28.25
C PRO A 203 23.55 -18.38 -26.98
N ASN A 204 24.83 -18.00 -26.94
CA ASN A 204 25.73 -18.21 -25.81
C ASN A 204 25.70 -17.09 -24.76
N SER A 205 24.96 -16.00 -25.00
CA SER A 205 24.81 -14.92 -24.02
C SER A 205 23.89 -15.33 -22.88
N LEU A 206 24.19 -14.91 -21.64
CA LEU A 206 23.30 -15.08 -20.49
C LEU A 206 21.91 -14.49 -20.76
N TYR A 207 21.89 -13.39 -21.53
CA TYR A 207 20.67 -12.74 -21.99
C TYR A 207 19.76 -13.65 -22.83
N HIS A 208 20.34 -14.54 -23.66
CA HIS A 208 19.59 -15.52 -24.44
C HIS A 208 19.20 -16.74 -23.59
N ILE A 209 20.18 -17.30 -22.86
CA ILE A 209 20.01 -18.51 -22.04
C ILE A 209 18.92 -18.30 -20.98
N HIS A 210 18.90 -17.12 -20.35
CA HIS A 210 17.92 -16.74 -19.35
C HIS A 210 16.82 -15.81 -19.90
N GLY A 211 16.51 -15.92 -21.20
CA GLY A 211 15.57 -15.02 -21.87
C GLY A 211 14.20 -14.90 -21.20
N GLY A 212 13.71 -15.96 -20.55
CA GLY A 212 12.44 -15.93 -19.81
C GLY A 212 12.50 -15.10 -18.53
N MET A 213 13.61 -15.19 -17.80
CA MET A 213 13.84 -14.37 -16.60
C MET A 213 14.08 -12.91 -16.98
N VAL A 214 14.83 -12.66 -18.06
CA VAL A 214 15.03 -11.30 -18.57
C VAL A 214 13.72 -10.67 -19.02
N ALA A 215 12.87 -11.42 -19.73
CA ALA A 215 11.54 -10.97 -20.11
C ALA A 215 10.68 -10.59 -18.89
N LYS A 216 10.75 -11.40 -17.83
CA LYS A 216 10.14 -11.06 -16.53
C LYS A 216 10.72 -9.74 -16.02
N LEU A 217 12.04 -9.60 -15.85
CA LEU A 217 12.66 -8.36 -15.36
C LEU A 217 12.26 -7.11 -16.15
N GLU A 218 12.20 -7.18 -17.48
CA GLU A 218 11.72 -6.07 -18.32
C GLU A 218 10.25 -5.71 -18.03
N LEU A 219 9.38 -6.68 -17.79
CA LEU A 219 7.98 -6.44 -17.40
C LEU A 219 7.87 -5.84 -15.99
N MET A 220 8.72 -6.26 -15.05
CA MET A 220 8.77 -5.65 -13.71
C MET A 220 9.25 -4.21 -13.77
N GLU A 221 10.35 -3.94 -14.46
CA GLU A 221 10.85 -2.58 -14.66
C GLU A 221 9.79 -1.72 -15.34
N ALA A 222 9.11 -2.23 -16.38
CA ALA A 222 8.01 -1.54 -17.02
C ALA A 222 6.89 -1.15 -16.04
N LEU A 223 6.52 -2.06 -15.13
CA LEU A 223 5.51 -1.80 -14.11
C LEU A 223 5.96 -0.70 -13.15
N VAL A 224 7.20 -0.76 -12.66
CA VAL A 224 7.82 0.28 -11.82
C VAL A 224 7.78 1.63 -12.53
N MET A 225 8.16 1.68 -13.81
CA MET A 225 8.18 2.90 -14.62
C MET A 225 6.77 3.48 -14.83
N PHE A 226 5.75 2.64 -15.08
CA PHE A 226 4.37 3.11 -15.19
C PHE A 226 3.85 3.67 -13.87
N VAL A 227 4.04 2.97 -12.76
CA VAL A 227 3.61 3.46 -11.44
C VAL A 227 4.33 4.76 -11.08
N TYR A 228 5.64 4.84 -11.32
CA TYR A 228 6.41 6.05 -11.06
C TYR A 228 5.98 7.22 -11.96
N SER A 229 5.66 6.94 -13.23
CA SER A 229 5.13 7.98 -14.13
C SER A 229 3.81 8.53 -13.60
N LEU A 230 2.88 7.68 -13.16
CA LEU A 230 1.61 8.09 -12.58
C LEU A 230 1.80 8.89 -11.29
N TRP A 231 2.72 8.44 -10.44
CA TRP A 231 3.12 9.21 -9.26
C TRP A 231 3.64 10.60 -9.64
N CYS A 232 4.52 10.71 -10.65
CA CYS A 232 5.02 12.01 -11.14
C CYS A 232 3.89 12.90 -11.66
N LYS A 233 2.90 12.33 -12.36
CA LYS A 233 1.74 13.07 -12.88
C LYS A 233 0.90 13.70 -11.77
N GLU A 234 0.79 13.01 -10.64
CA GLU A 234 -0.04 13.43 -9.50
C GLU A 234 0.75 14.16 -8.40
N TYR A 235 2.07 14.06 -8.39
CA TYR A 235 2.89 14.70 -7.37
C TYR A 235 2.69 16.22 -7.39
N GLY A 236 2.44 16.79 -6.20
CA GLY A 236 2.15 18.21 -6.03
C GLY A 236 0.75 18.64 -6.48
N ARG A 237 -0.09 17.74 -7.02
CA ARG A 237 -1.48 18.06 -7.36
C ARG A 237 -2.40 17.78 -6.18
N PRO A 238 -3.43 18.61 -5.97
CA PRO A 238 -4.39 18.38 -4.90
C PRO A 238 -5.34 17.22 -5.19
N SER A 239 -5.52 16.84 -6.47
CA SER A 239 -6.47 15.83 -6.93
C SER A 239 -5.78 14.55 -7.40
N ILE A 240 -6.35 13.39 -7.06
CA ILE A 240 -5.97 12.07 -7.59
C ILE A 240 -6.89 11.71 -8.76
N TYR A 241 -6.33 11.18 -9.83
CA TYR A 241 -7.09 10.68 -10.98
C TYR A 241 -7.23 9.16 -10.89
N ALA A 242 -8.23 8.69 -10.16
CA ALA A 242 -8.47 7.25 -9.94
C ALA A 242 -8.48 6.44 -11.25
N GLU A 243 -9.09 6.99 -12.31
CA GLU A 243 -9.11 6.35 -13.64
C GLU A 243 -7.72 6.10 -14.23
N SER A 244 -6.76 7.00 -13.99
CA SER A 244 -5.38 6.82 -14.47
C SER A 244 -4.73 5.61 -13.79
N TRP A 245 -4.99 5.38 -12.50
CA TRP A 245 -4.48 4.21 -11.77
C TRP A 245 -5.11 2.90 -12.25
N LEU A 246 -6.41 2.90 -12.59
CA LEU A 246 -7.10 1.73 -13.14
C LEU A 246 -6.48 1.25 -14.46
N THR A 247 -5.89 2.13 -15.27
CA THR A 247 -5.20 1.71 -16.51
C THR A 247 -3.98 0.81 -16.25
N THR A 248 -3.34 0.94 -15.09
CA THR A 248 -2.19 0.11 -14.70
C THR A 248 -2.62 -1.25 -14.16
N GLU A 249 -3.87 -1.37 -13.70
CA GLU A 249 -4.39 -2.60 -13.10
C GLU A 249 -4.35 -3.79 -14.05
N GLY A 250 -4.76 -3.59 -15.31
CA GLY A 250 -4.72 -4.64 -16.33
C GLY A 250 -3.29 -5.15 -16.58
N PHE A 251 -2.32 -4.24 -16.58
CA PHE A 251 -0.91 -4.59 -16.76
C PHE A 251 -0.30 -5.24 -15.52
N LEU A 252 -0.64 -4.77 -14.32
CA LEU A 252 -0.26 -5.42 -13.06
C LEU A 252 -0.80 -6.85 -13.01
N LYS A 253 -2.07 -7.06 -13.40
CA LYS A 253 -2.67 -8.40 -13.51
C LYS A 253 -1.90 -9.28 -14.49
N TRP A 254 -1.49 -8.73 -15.62
CA TRP A 254 -0.63 -9.44 -16.58
C TRP A 254 0.73 -9.81 -15.99
N CYS A 255 1.44 -8.87 -15.36
CA CYS A 255 2.74 -9.16 -14.73
C CYS A 255 2.60 -10.27 -13.68
N LYS A 256 1.53 -10.24 -12.89
CA LYS A 256 1.21 -11.29 -11.91
C LYS A 256 1.02 -12.67 -12.53
N THR A 257 0.32 -12.79 -13.67
CA THR A 257 0.14 -14.11 -14.30
C THR A 257 1.45 -14.67 -14.83
N LYS A 258 2.39 -13.80 -15.22
CA LYS A 258 3.71 -14.18 -15.71
C LYS A 258 4.73 -14.42 -14.59
N TRP A 259 4.53 -13.85 -13.40
CA TRP A 259 5.41 -13.98 -12.25
C TRP A 259 4.94 -14.97 -11.18
N LYS A 260 4.04 -15.90 -11.53
CA LYS A 260 3.65 -16.93 -10.58
C LYS A 260 4.90 -17.68 -10.13
N PRO A 261 5.23 -17.70 -8.82
CA PRO A 261 6.33 -18.50 -8.34
C PRO A 261 6.02 -19.95 -8.67
N GLU A 262 6.85 -20.58 -9.48
CA GLU A 262 6.78 -22.01 -9.73
C GLU A 262 7.34 -22.74 -8.50
N GLU A 263 6.97 -24.00 -8.29
CA GLU A 263 7.61 -24.82 -7.26
C GLU A 263 9.12 -24.83 -7.50
N GLY A 264 9.89 -24.21 -6.60
CA GLY A 264 11.34 -24.00 -6.75
C GLY A 264 11.79 -22.58 -7.10
N SER A 265 10.88 -21.59 -7.23
CA SER A 265 11.26 -20.18 -7.41
C SER A 265 12.17 -19.70 -6.27
N SER A 266 13.19 -18.93 -6.64
CA SER A 266 14.13 -18.34 -5.69
C SER A 266 13.44 -17.37 -4.72
N ASP A 267 13.98 -17.23 -3.52
CA ASP A 267 13.45 -16.29 -2.53
C ASP A 267 13.54 -14.82 -3.02
N ALA A 268 14.52 -14.51 -3.88
CA ALA A 268 14.60 -13.23 -4.58
C ALA A 268 13.42 -13.00 -5.54
N GLU A 269 12.99 -14.00 -6.31
CA GLU A 269 11.78 -13.92 -7.13
C GLU A 269 10.52 -13.76 -6.27
N LYS A 270 10.47 -14.41 -5.10
CA LYS A 270 9.38 -14.21 -4.13
C LYS A 270 9.36 -12.79 -3.58
N ALA A 271 10.51 -12.12 -3.44
CA ALA A 271 10.57 -10.71 -3.05
C ALA A 271 9.97 -9.79 -4.11
N PHE A 272 10.28 -10.01 -5.39
CA PHE A 272 9.60 -9.33 -6.51
C PHE A 272 8.11 -9.63 -6.53
N TYR A 273 7.75 -10.88 -6.24
CA TYR A 273 6.36 -11.23 -6.05
C TYR A 273 5.76 -10.39 -4.94
N GLY A 274 6.39 -10.26 -3.77
CA GLY A 274 5.98 -9.37 -2.66
C GLY A 274 5.74 -7.91 -3.08
N LEU A 275 6.59 -7.37 -3.95
CA LEU A 275 6.41 -6.06 -4.57
C LEU A 275 5.10 -5.97 -5.39
N MET A 276 4.64 -7.10 -5.95
CA MET A 276 3.41 -7.26 -6.73
C MET A 276 2.22 -7.94 -6.01
N TYR A 277 2.37 -8.57 -4.83
CA TYR A 277 1.85 -9.92 -4.50
C TYR A 277 0.37 -10.15 -4.07
N VAL A 278 -0.51 -10.85 -4.81
CA VAL A 278 -1.78 -11.39 -4.22
C VAL A 278 -1.70 -12.85 -3.85
N LEU A 279 -2.20 -13.18 -2.66
CA LEU A 279 -2.54 -14.52 -2.21
C LEU A 279 -3.95 -14.88 -2.70
N PRO A 280 -4.12 -15.90 -3.56
CA PRO A 280 -5.42 -16.46 -3.88
C PRO A 280 -5.59 -17.73 -3.05
N THR A 281 -6.15 -17.65 -1.84
CA THR A 281 -6.58 -18.87 -1.13
C THR A 281 -8.01 -18.75 -0.64
N LEU A 282 -8.85 -19.55 -1.32
CA LEU A 282 -9.95 -20.32 -0.72
C LEU A 282 -11.18 -19.55 -0.24
N VAL A 283 -11.76 -18.68 -1.07
CA VAL A 283 -13.15 -18.21 -0.88
C VAL A 283 -14.00 -18.57 -2.12
N PRO A 284 -15.24 -19.08 -1.97
CA PRO A 284 -16.06 -19.55 -3.09
C PRO A 284 -16.40 -18.48 -4.14
N PRO A 285 -16.62 -18.87 -5.42
CA PRO A 285 -16.57 -17.99 -6.59
C PRO A 285 -17.71 -16.95 -6.74
N ILE A 286 -18.71 -16.90 -5.85
CA ILE A 286 -19.93 -16.10 -6.09
C ILE A 286 -19.82 -14.63 -5.61
N TYR A 287 -18.84 -14.29 -4.75
CA TYR A 287 -18.52 -12.90 -4.38
C TYR A 287 -17.07 -12.48 -4.72
N VAL A 288 -16.33 -13.35 -5.41
CA VAL A 288 -14.89 -13.19 -5.72
C VAL A 288 -14.63 -12.31 -6.95
N LEU A 289 -15.67 -11.90 -7.68
CA LEU A 289 -15.48 -11.07 -8.88
C LEU A 289 -15.12 -9.60 -8.59
N LEU A 290 -15.25 -9.12 -7.35
CA LEU A 290 -14.98 -7.72 -6.97
C LEU A 290 -13.96 -7.55 -5.83
N MET A 291 -13.49 -8.63 -5.20
CA MET A 291 -12.66 -8.60 -3.98
C MET A 291 -11.50 -9.59 -4.09
N SER A 292 -10.51 -9.25 -4.90
CA SER A 292 -9.26 -10.03 -5.00
C SER A 292 -8.08 -9.08 -4.83
N CYS A 293 -7.32 -9.33 -3.76
CA CYS A 293 -6.36 -8.46 -3.09
C CYS A 293 -5.30 -7.87 -4.05
N ARG A 294 -4.79 -6.69 -3.73
CA ARG A 294 -3.85 -5.91 -4.58
C ARG A 294 -2.76 -5.35 -3.63
N HIS A 295 -1.52 -4.96 -3.99
CA HIS A 295 -0.37 -5.07 -3.02
C HIS A 295 0.40 -3.81 -2.79
N MET A 296 1.61 -3.81 -2.20
CA MET A 296 2.33 -2.57 -1.82
C MET A 296 2.05 -1.40 -2.77
N PHE A 297 2.27 -1.51 -4.09
CA PHE A 297 1.85 -0.46 -5.03
C PHE A 297 0.38 -0.03 -4.89
N HIS A 298 -0.56 -0.96 -4.92
CA HIS A 298 -1.97 -0.75 -4.60
C HIS A 298 -2.25 -0.27 -3.16
N ALA A 299 -1.57 -0.77 -2.13
CA ALA A 299 -1.75 -0.33 -0.75
C ALA A 299 -1.36 1.15 -0.62
N PHE A 300 -0.27 1.59 -1.27
CA PHE A 300 0.12 2.99 -1.36
C PHE A 300 -0.86 3.80 -2.23
N ILE A 301 -1.39 3.24 -3.33
CA ILE A 301 -2.43 3.89 -4.14
C ILE A 301 -3.72 4.08 -3.33
N HIS A 302 -4.19 3.06 -2.61
CA HIS A 302 -5.37 3.11 -1.76
C HIS A 302 -5.18 4.03 -0.58
N ALA A 303 -4.03 4.00 0.07
CA ALA A 303 -3.74 4.94 1.13
C ALA A 303 -3.67 6.38 0.62
N ARG A 304 -3.25 6.62 -0.62
CA ARG A 304 -3.41 7.93 -1.27
C ARG A 304 -4.87 8.30 -1.51
N ILE A 305 -5.68 7.37 -2.03
CA ILE A 305 -7.12 7.56 -2.21
C ILE A 305 -7.78 7.89 -0.86
N VAL A 306 -7.45 7.15 0.20
CA VAL A 306 -7.89 7.37 1.58
C VAL A 306 -7.46 8.75 2.06
N THR A 307 -6.19 9.12 1.91
CA THR A 307 -5.68 10.41 2.39
C THR A 307 -6.33 11.58 1.66
N HIS A 308 -6.59 11.44 0.36
CA HIS A 308 -7.32 12.43 -0.43
C HIS A 308 -8.80 12.48 -0.06
N GLY A 309 -9.46 11.32 0.03
CA GLY A 309 -10.84 11.16 0.46
C GLY A 309 -11.06 11.75 1.84
N GLN A 310 -10.15 11.50 2.79
CA GLN A 310 -10.15 12.07 4.14
C GLN A 310 -10.02 13.59 4.10
N ARG A 311 -9.13 14.15 3.27
CA ARG A 311 -9.03 15.62 3.10
C ARG A 311 -10.33 16.22 2.60
N LYS A 312 -10.96 15.60 1.59
CA LYS A 312 -12.25 16.03 1.05
C LYS A 312 -13.37 15.90 2.07
N LEU A 313 -13.50 14.72 2.69
CA LEU A 313 -14.48 14.43 3.73
C LEU A 313 -14.32 15.35 4.92
N ARG A 314 -13.09 15.66 5.33
CA ARG A 314 -12.82 16.60 6.42
C ARG A 314 -13.33 18.00 6.09
N SER A 315 -13.07 18.51 4.88
CA SER A 315 -13.60 19.80 4.43
C SER A 315 -15.14 19.82 4.42
N ASP A 316 -15.76 18.74 3.94
CA ASP A 316 -17.22 18.60 3.94
C ASP A 316 -17.80 18.48 5.36
N LEU A 317 -17.12 17.75 6.24
CA LEU A 317 -17.51 17.58 7.65
C LEU A 317 -17.31 18.87 8.44
N GLU A 318 -16.25 19.63 8.18
CA GLU A 318 -16.03 20.96 8.77
C GLU A 318 -17.18 21.91 8.42
N ARG A 319 -17.68 21.87 7.18
CA ARG A 319 -18.88 22.62 6.77
C ARG A 319 -20.14 22.18 7.52
N VAL A 320 -20.33 20.86 7.69
CA VAL A 320 -21.46 20.32 8.47
C VAL A 320 -21.34 20.72 9.94
N ILE A 321 -20.14 20.64 10.53
CA ILE A 321 -19.88 21.06 11.91
C ILE A 321 -20.16 22.54 12.07
N GLU A 322 -19.71 23.40 11.16
CA GLU A 322 -19.97 24.84 11.22
C GLU A 322 -21.47 25.15 11.14
N ALA A 323 -22.19 24.55 10.19
CA ALA A 323 -23.64 24.70 10.07
C ALA A 323 -24.38 24.19 11.34
N THR A 324 -23.91 23.09 11.91
CA THR A 324 -24.47 22.51 13.16
C THR A 324 -24.21 23.44 14.34
N CYS A 325 -23.00 23.98 14.48
CA CYS A 325 -22.66 24.96 15.50
C CYS A 325 -23.53 26.23 15.38
N GLN A 326 -23.81 26.70 14.17
CA GLN A 326 -24.70 27.83 13.94
C GLN A 326 -26.14 27.51 14.35
N ALA A 327 -26.64 26.32 14.00
CA ALA A 327 -27.98 25.86 14.40
C ALA A 327 -28.10 25.67 15.93
N VAL A 328 -27.08 25.11 16.58
CA VAL A 328 -27.00 24.98 18.05
C VAL A 328 -27.01 26.36 18.71
N ASN A 329 -26.19 27.31 18.22
CA ASN A 329 -26.21 28.68 18.74
C ASN A 329 -27.58 29.33 18.59
N ALA A 330 -28.22 29.18 17.43
CA ALA A 330 -29.57 29.71 17.19
C ALA A 330 -30.59 29.10 18.16
N ALA A 331 -30.57 27.78 18.37
CA ALA A 331 -31.47 27.08 19.29
C ALA A 331 -31.24 27.50 20.76
N ILE A 332 -29.98 27.73 21.16
CA ILE A 332 -29.64 28.23 22.50
C ILE A 332 -30.20 29.65 22.69
N ILE A 333 -30.02 30.53 21.71
CA ILE A 333 -30.54 31.91 21.77
C ILE A 333 -32.06 31.88 21.84
N ASP A 334 -32.71 31.07 21.01
CA ASP A 334 -34.17 30.90 20.97
C ASP A 334 -34.72 30.39 22.31
N ALA A 335 -34.08 29.38 22.89
CA ALA A 335 -34.43 28.84 24.21
C ALA A 335 -34.21 29.88 25.33
N ALA A 336 -33.20 30.74 25.23
CA ALA A 336 -32.98 31.81 26.19
C ALA A 336 -34.05 32.91 26.08
N THR A 337 -34.47 33.26 24.86
CA THR A 337 -35.53 34.26 24.64
C THR A 337 -36.92 33.76 25.03
N HIS A 338 -37.25 32.50 24.74
CA HIS A 338 -38.57 31.92 25.04
C HIS A 338 -38.66 31.25 26.41
N GLY A 339 -37.55 30.82 27.01
CA GLY A 339 -37.53 30.19 28.33
C GLY A 339 -37.69 31.17 29.50
N SER A 340 -37.53 32.48 29.27
CA SER A 340 -37.71 33.50 30.31
C SER A 340 -39.15 34.00 30.47
N SER A 341 -40.06 33.67 29.54
CA SER A 341 -41.48 33.73 29.84
C SER A 341 -41.82 32.51 30.69
N LEU A 342 -41.69 32.64 32.01
CA LEU A 342 -42.33 31.74 32.96
C LEU A 342 -43.74 31.45 32.40
N PRO A 343 -44.15 30.19 32.19
CA PRO A 343 -45.56 29.93 32.03
C PRO A 343 -46.19 30.39 33.34
N GLU A 344 -46.75 31.60 33.31
CA GLU A 344 -47.64 32.11 34.33
C GLU A 344 -48.62 30.97 34.58
N THR A 345 -48.51 30.40 35.77
CA THR A 345 -49.30 29.29 36.26
C THR A 345 -50.77 29.71 36.23
N LYS A 346 -51.40 29.65 35.06
CA LYS A 346 -52.84 29.60 34.94
C LYS A 346 -53.23 28.23 35.46
N SER A 347 -53.45 28.22 36.77
CA SER A 347 -54.37 27.36 37.51
C SER A 347 -55.09 26.37 36.61
N GLN A 348 -54.55 25.16 36.65
CA GLN A 348 -55.12 23.89 36.26
C GLN A 348 -56.65 23.89 36.48
N SER A 349 -57.43 24.18 35.43
CA SER A 349 -58.80 23.71 35.37
C SER A 349 -58.76 22.24 34.97
N THR A 350 -59.50 21.45 35.74
CA THR A 350 -59.73 20.01 35.66
C THR A 350 -59.60 19.39 34.26
N PRO A 351 -58.93 18.22 34.14
CA PRO A 351 -58.85 17.51 32.87
C PRO A 351 -60.26 17.13 32.38
N PRO A 352 -60.59 17.35 31.08
CA PRO A 352 -61.83 16.86 30.51
C PRO A 352 -61.79 15.33 30.51
N MET A 353 -62.69 14.73 31.29
CA MET A 353 -62.90 13.29 31.32
C MET A 353 -63.24 12.79 29.90
N LEU A 354 -62.53 11.75 29.48
CA LEU A 354 -62.78 11.00 28.26
C LEU A 354 -64.23 10.47 28.27
N PRO A 355 -64.99 10.57 27.16
CA PRO A 355 -66.23 9.84 27.03
C PRO A 355 -65.95 8.34 26.84
N SER A 356 -66.49 7.54 27.76
CA SER A 356 -66.52 6.09 27.69
C SER A 356 -67.17 5.62 26.38
N PRO A 357 -66.62 4.61 25.67
CA PRO A 357 -67.34 3.95 24.58
C PRO A 357 -68.43 3.06 25.18
N ALA A 358 -69.69 3.44 24.99
CA ALA A 358 -70.83 2.59 25.28
C ALA A 358 -70.96 1.50 24.21
N SER A 359 -70.91 0.24 24.66
CA SER A 359 -71.25 -0.96 23.89
C SER A 359 -72.75 -1.09 23.66
N ILE A 360 -73.18 -1.30 22.41
CA ILE A 360 -74.35 -2.12 21.97
C ILE A 360 -74.00 -2.54 20.52
N GLY A 361 -73.59 -3.77 20.17
CA GLY A 361 -74.36 -5.02 20.06
C GLY A 361 -74.97 -5.13 18.64
N ALA A 362 -74.93 -6.20 17.83
CA ALA A 362 -74.39 -7.56 17.80
C ALA A 362 -74.35 -7.96 16.29
N THR A 363 -73.51 -8.88 15.78
CA THR A 363 -73.76 -10.34 15.77
C THR A 363 -72.68 -11.05 14.92
N ASN A 364 -72.35 -12.28 15.32
CA ASN A 364 -71.75 -13.40 14.57
C ASN A 364 -70.22 -13.38 14.37
N SER A 365 -69.47 -14.18 15.15
CA SER A 365 -69.18 -15.62 14.91
C SER A 365 -67.82 -15.76 14.21
N ALA A 366 -66.85 -16.60 14.57
CA ALA A 366 -66.64 -17.55 15.66
C ALA A 366 -65.15 -17.98 15.58
N ASN A 367 -64.66 -18.59 16.66
CA ASN A 367 -63.55 -19.57 16.69
C ASN A 367 -62.09 -19.11 16.49
N SER A 368 -61.35 -18.93 17.60
CA SER A 368 -60.46 -20.00 18.15
C SER A 368 -59.31 -19.41 18.98
N THR A 369 -59.38 -19.59 20.28
CA THR A 369 -58.29 -19.69 21.27
C THR A 369 -57.59 -21.07 21.13
N PRO A 370 -56.55 -21.47 21.91
CA PRO A 370 -55.81 -20.75 22.96
C PRO A 370 -54.28 -21.06 23.16
N THR A 371 -53.65 -20.18 23.96
CA THR A 371 -52.72 -20.42 25.12
C THR A 371 -51.22 -20.75 25.00
N ASN A 372 -50.53 -20.23 26.04
CA ASN A 372 -49.32 -20.69 26.75
C ASN A 372 -47.96 -20.11 26.28
N ARG A 373 -47.01 -19.68 27.13
CA ARG A 373 -46.87 -19.68 28.60
C ARG A 373 -45.65 -18.83 28.98
N ASP A 374 -45.60 -18.41 30.24
CA ASP A 374 -44.55 -17.71 30.99
C ASP A 374 -43.10 -18.18 30.78
N GLY A 375 -42.14 -17.26 31.01
CA GLY A 375 -40.77 -17.63 31.35
C GLY A 375 -39.71 -16.53 31.20
N THR A 376 -39.49 -15.73 32.24
CA THR A 376 -38.26 -14.95 32.48
C THR A 376 -37.10 -15.90 32.83
N PRO A 377 -35.87 -15.67 32.33
CA PRO A 377 -34.69 -16.23 32.97
C PRO A 377 -33.99 -15.18 33.83
N ILE A 378 -33.89 -15.56 35.11
CA ILE A 378 -33.16 -14.95 36.20
C ILE A 378 -31.68 -15.30 36.02
N SER A 379 -30.79 -14.34 36.28
CA SER A 379 -29.34 -14.57 36.39
C SER A 379 -29.04 -15.46 37.59
N SER A 380 -28.17 -16.45 37.41
CA SER A 380 -27.62 -17.24 38.52
C SER A 380 -26.10 -17.27 38.41
N GLU A 381 -25.47 -16.41 39.21
CA GLU A 381 -24.10 -16.61 39.71
C GLU A 381 -24.07 -17.87 40.57
N THR A 382 -23.04 -18.69 40.40
CA THR A 382 -22.65 -19.70 41.40
C THR A 382 -21.28 -19.33 41.94
N ARG A 383 -21.28 -19.10 43.24
CA ARG A 383 -20.21 -18.71 44.15
C ARG A 383 -19.39 -19.94 44.54
N VAL A 384 -18.06 -19.80 44.65
CA VAL A 384 -17.23 -20.62 45.55
C VAL A 384 -16.25 -19.67 46.26
N ASP A 385 -16.17 -19.84 47.57
CA ASP A 385 -15.70 -18.88 48.58
C ASP A 385 -14.17 -18.85 48.86
N LEU A 386 -13.80 -17.92 49.77
CA LEU A 386 -12.65 -17.88 50.73
C LEU A 386 -11.36 -17.17 50.20
N ILE A 387 -10.70 -16.17 50.83
CA ILE A 387 -10.53 -15.70 52.23
C ILE A 387 -10.05 -14.20 52.25
N SER A 388 -10.52 -13.41 53.24
CA SER A 388 -9.98 -12.19 53.94
C SER A 388 -9.13 -11.14 53.16
N SER A 389 -9.31 -9.81 53.27
CA SER A 389 -9.37 -9.01 54.51
C SER A 389 -9.82 -7.56 54.23
N SER A 390 -10.70 -7.06 55.10
CA SER A 390 -10.85 -5.68 55.61
C SER A 390 -10.09 -4.50 54.97
N SER A 391 -10.82 -3.48 54.50
CA SER A 391 -11.02 -2.23 55.26
C SER A 391 -11.93 -1.26 54.50
N ALA A 392 -12.96 -0.79 55.19
CA ALA A 392 -14.05 0.04 54.71
C ALA A 392 -13.69 1.53 54.69
N ILE A 393 -14.14 2.25 53.65
CA ILE A 393 -14.66 3.63 53.77
C ILE A 393 -15.90 3.73 52.88
N ASN A 394 -17.06 3.73 53.55
CA ASN A 394 -18.36 4.07 52.99
C ASN A 394 -18.45 5.60 52.84
N THR A 395 -18.65 6.09 51.62
CA THR A 395 -19.33 7.37 51.36
C THR A 395 -20.41 7.14 50.31
N SER A 396 -21.58 6.76 50.80
CA SER A 396 -22.85 6.70 50.09
C SER A 396 -23.36 8.13 49.83
N SER A 397 -22.97 8.72 48.71
CA SER A 397 -23.69 9.85 48.12
C SER A 397 -24.76 9.33 47.17
N LEU A 398 -26.00 9.27 47.65
CA LEU A 398 -27.19 9.19 46.80
C LEU A 398 -27.31 10.49 45.99
N SER A 399 -26.55 10.61 44.91
CA SER A 399 -26.84 11.59 43.87
C SER A 399 -27.91 10.99 42.97
N SER A 400 -29.14 11.47 43.13
CA SER A 400 -30.25 11.29 42.20
C SER A 400 -29.75 11.41 40.76
N SER A 401 -29.75 10.29 40.03
CA SER A 401 -29.42 10.22 38.61
C SER A 401 -30.49 10.96 37.81
N LEU A 402 -30.45 12.30 37.84
CA LEU A 402 -31.16 13.12 36.88
C LEU A 402 -30.72 12.64 35.51
N SER A 403 -31.70 12.21 34.72
CA SER A 403 -31.58 11.71 33.35
C SER A 403 -30.76 12.67 32.50
N SER A 404 -29.43 12.55 32.54
CA SER A 404 -28.53 13.30 31.69
C SER A 404 -28.73 12.74 30.29
N GLY A 405 -29.30 13.56 29.41
CA GLY A 405 -29.38 13.23 27.99
C GLY A 405 -28.00 12.91 27.41
N PRO A 406 -27.94 12.41 26.16
CA PRO A 406 -26.69 12.06 25.51
C PRO A 406 -25.71 13.25 25.55
N SER A 407 -24.43 12.96 25.85
CA SER A 407 -23.39 13.99 25.90
C SER A 407 -23.15 14.56 24.51
N ILE A 408 -23.23 15.88 24.37
CA ILE A 408 -22.98 16.57 23.10
C ILE A 408 -21.47 16.60 22.84
N PRO A 409 -20.99 16.20 21.65
CA PRO A 409 -19.58 16.28 21.32
C PRO A 409 -19.05 17.73 21.39
N LEU A 410 -17.91 17.93 22.06
CA LEU A 410 -17.26 19.23 22.27
C LEU A 410 -17.13 20.12 21.01
N PRO A 411 -16.84 19.59 19.80
CA PRO A 411 -16.72 20.43 18.60
C PRO A 411 -18.01 21.21 18.27
N PHE A 412 -19.18 20.68 18.63
CA PHE A 412 -20.49 21.29 18.36
C PHE A 412 -20.90 22.33 19.41
N LEU A 413 -20.22 22.35 20.56
CA LEU A 413 -20.49 23.33 21.60
C LEU A 413 -19.84 24.68 21.26
N PRO A 414 -20.55 25.79 21.49
CA PRO A 414 -19.99 27.14 21.37
C PRO A 414 -18.75 27.32 22.27
N PRO A 415 -17.76 28.14 21.87
CA PRO A 415 -16.49 28.28 22.59
C PRO A 415 -16.64 28.55 24.09
N GLN A 416 -17.65 29.34 24.48
CA GLN A 416 -17.94 29.68 25.88
C GLN A 416 -18.39 28.49 26.74
N TYR A 417 -18.89 27.42 26.12
CA TYR A 417 -19.37 26.21 26.81
C TYR A 417 -18.42 25.01 26.66
N ARG A 418 -17.28 25.18 25.97
CA ARG A 418 -16.30 24.09 25.81
C ARG A 418 -15.53 23.78 27.08
N ASN A 419 -15.38 24.78 27.96
CA ASN A 419 -14.65 24.67 29.22
C ASN A 419 -15.65 24.65 30.38
N GLY A 420 -16.29 23.50 30.63
CA GLY A 420 -17.21 23.33 31.75
C GLY A 420 -18.40 22.43 31.43
N ILE A 421 -19.27 22.22 32.41
CA ILE A 421 -20.54 21.51 32.23
C ILE A 421 -21.54 22.51 31.62
N PRO A 422 -22.02 22.30 30.38
CA PRO A 422 -23.00 23.21 29.78
C PRO A 422 -24.29 23.23 30.59
N PRO A 423 -24.96 24.39 30.73
CA PRO A 423 -26.25 24.48 31.42
C PRO A 423 -27.29 23.53 30.80
N SER A 424 -28.22 23.03 31.62
CA SER A 424 -29.22 22.04 31.17
C SER A 424 -30.07 22.50 29.98
N HIS A 425 -30.44 23.78 29.91
CA HIS A 425 -31.18 24.35 28.78
C HIS A 425 -30.34 24.39 27.49
N VAL A 426 -29.02 24.62 27.61
CA VAL A 426 -28.08 24.55 26.48
C VAL A 426 -27.99 23.12 25.97
N THR A 427 -27.87 22.15 26.89
CA THR A 427 -27.84 20.73 26.53
C THR A 427 -29.15 20.29 25.87
N ALA A 428 -30.31 20.71 26.40
CA ALA A 428 -31.61 20.40 25.83
C ALA A 428 -31.77 20.99 24.42
N ALA A 429 -31.45 22.27 24.24
CA ALA A 429 -31.53 22.95 22.95
C ALA A 429 -30.56 22.38 21.92
N ALA A 430 -29.32 22.06 22.31
CA ALA A 430 -28.36 21.45 21.40
C ALA A 430 -28.78 20.02 20.97
N ASN A 431 -29.47 19.28 21.84
CA ASN A 431 -30.00 17.95 21.53
C ASN A 431 -31.20 17.96 20.57
N THR A 432 -31.83 19.11 20.29
CA THR A 432 -32.89 19.21 19.25
C THR A 432 -32.32 19.41 17.86
N VAL A 433 -31.04 19.76 17.74
CA VAL A 433 -30.40 20.03 16.44
C VAL A 433 -29.99 18.72 15.79
N SER A 434 -30.56 18.45 14.62
CA SER A 434 -30.15 17.35 13.75
C SER A 434 -29.36 17.87 12.54
N ALA A 435 -28.22 17.23 12.24
CA ALA A 435 -27.48 17.46 11.01
C ALA A 435 -27.67 16.29 10.04
N SER A 436 -28.00 16.58 8.78
CA SER A 436 -28.10 15.57 7.74
C SER A 436 -26.77 15.41 7.02
N LEU A 437 -26.34 14.15 6.83
CA LEU A 437 -25.24 13.83 5.94
C LEU A 437 -25.78 13.58 4.52
N ASN A 438 -25.12 14.16 3.53
CA ASN A 438 -25.44 13.92 2.12
C ASN A 438 -25.06 12.47 1.75
N LEU A 439 -25.84 11.81 0.89
CA LEU A 439 -25.53 10.49 0.33
C LEU A 439 -24.10 10.43 -0.26
N ASN A 440 -23.62 11.52 -0.87
CA ASN A 440 -22.25 11.60 -1.38
C ASN A 440 -21.18 11.54 -0.28
N GLN A 441 -21.46 12.11 0.90
CA GLN A 441 -20.55 12.04 2.05
C GLN A 441 -20.50 10.62 2.60
N LEU A 442 -21.66 9.96 2.71
CA LEU A 442 -21.73 8.57 3.15
C LEU A 442 -21.03 7.62 2.17
N ALA A 443 -21.22 7.82 0.86
CA ALA A 443 -20.48 7.08 -0.16
C ALA A 443 -18.96 7.27 -0.03
N THR A 444 -18.51 8.50 0.23
CA THR A 444 -17.08 8.80 0.45
C THR A 444 -16.55 8.11 1.71
N VAL A 445 -17.31 8.07 2.81
CA VAL A 445 -16.92 7.34 4.03
C VAL A 445 -16.79 5.84 3.77
N ASN A 446 -17.75 5.25 3.05
CA ASN A 446 -17.71 3.84 2.69
C ASN A 446 -16.50 3.52 1.79
N GLU A 447 -16.23 4.37 0.80
CA GLU A 447 -15.06 4.23 -0.09
C GLU A 447 -13.74 4.31 0.70
N ILE A 448 -13.61 5.27 1.62
CA ILE A 448 -12.42 5.41 2.49
C ILE A 448 -12.25 4.19 3.39
N SER A 449 -13.33 3.75 4.05
CA SER A 449 -13.30 2.59 4.95
C SER A 449 -12.89 1.32 4.21
N PHE A 450 -13.49 1.12 3.03
CA PHE A 450 -13.15 0.02 2.15
C PHE A 450 -11.67 0.08 1.71
N SER A 451 -11.23 1.22 1.20
CA SER A 451 -9.86 1.43 0.71
C SER A 451 -8.81 1.25 1.83
N LEU A 452 -9.12 1.69 3.05
CA LEU A 452 -8.24 1.50 4.21
C LEU A 452 -8.13 0.03 4.62
N SER A 453 -9.26 -0.68 4.69
CA SER A 453 -9.28 -2.12 4.98
C SER A 453 -8.45 -2.92 3.97
N MET A 454 -8.59 -2.57 2.68
CA MET A 454 -7.76 -3.11 1.63
C MET A 454 -6.28 -2.78 1.91
N ALA A 455 -5.90 -1.51 2.01
CA ALA A 455 -4.49 -1.13 2.20
C ALA A 455 -3.79 -1.84 3.38
N VAL A 456 -4.51 -2.08 4.49
CA VAL A 456 -3.98 -2.83 5.65
C VAL A 456 -3.74 -4.31 5.34
N SER A 457 -4.75 -5.00 4.82
CA SER A 457 -4.66 -6.41 4.44
C SER A 457 -3.55 -6.65 3.42
N GLU A 458 -3.47 -5.75 2.44
CA GLU A 458 -2.52 -5.77 1.34
C GLU A 458 -1.07 -5.54 1.80
N MET A 459 -0.86 -4.65 2.77
CA MET A 459 0.44 -4.42 3.39
C MET A 459 0.90 -5.64 4.20
N GLN A 460 0.01 -6.25 4.99
CA GLN A 460 0.32 -7.45 5.76
C GLN A 460 0.75 -8.60 4.85
N ALA A 461 0.03 -8.83 3.75
CA ALA A 461 0.38 -9.86 2.78
C ALA A 461 1.73 -9.61 2.12
N ALA A 462 2.02 -8.36 1.73
CA ALA A 462 3.28 -8.02 1.08
C ALA A 462 4.49 -8.18 2.02
N GLN A 463 4.35 -7.84 3.31
CA GLN A 463 5.41 -7.99 4.32
C GLN A 463 5.87 -9.44 4.52
N ASN A 464 5.02 -10.43 4.23
CA ASN A 464 5.40 -11.84 4.27
C ASN A 464 6.43 -12.23 3.19
N HIS A 465 6.43 -11.51 2.07
CA HIS A 465 7.30 -11.80 0.92
C HIS A 465 8.43 -10.78 0.75
N LEU A 466 8.19 -9.54 1.16
CA LEU A 466 9.13 -8.44 1.05
C LEU A 466 9.32 -7.80 2.43
N ASN A 467 10.37 -8.22 3.12
CA ASN A 467 10.79 -7.71 4.42
C ASN A 467 12.29 -7.48 4.45
N TYR A 468 12.77 -6.82 5.51
CA TYR A 468 14.20 -6.50 5.66
C TYR A 468 15.12 -7.73 5.61
N SER A 469 14.69 -8.88 6.16
CA SER A 469 15.50 -10.10 6.09
C SER A 469 15.65 -10.60 4.66
N MET A 470 14.57 -10.55 3.87
CA MET A 470 14.58 -10.91 2.46
C MET A 470 15.50 -9.98 1.67
N MET A 471 15.39 -8.67 1.92
CA MET A 471 16.22 -7.64 1.27
C MET A 471 17.70 -7.82 1.62
N ALA A 472 18.05 -7.99 2.89
CA ALA A 472 19.43 -8.17 3.32
C ALA A 472 20.10 -9.40 2.67
N ARG A 473 19.34 -10.48 2.49
CA ARG A 473 19.86 -11.73 1.94
C ARG A 473 19.99 -11.74 0.42
N HIS A 474 19.01 -11.16 -0.28
CA HIS A 474 18.89 -11.30 -1.74
C HIS A 474 19.17 -10.02 -2.52
N PHE A 475 19.14 -8.87 -1.85
CA PHE A 475 19.41 -7.55 -2.42
C PHE A 475 20.32 -6.75 -1.48
N PRO A 476 21.49 -7.29 -1.08
CA PRO A 476 22.36 -6.68 -0.07
C PRO A 476 22.77 -5.24 -0.40
N ARG A 477 22.99 -4.90 -1.69
CA ARG A 477 23.33 -3.52 -2.08
C ARG A 477 22.13 -2.61 -1.90
N THR A 478 20.96 -3.01 -2.36
CA THR A 478 19.70 -2.25 -2.16
C THR A 478 19.38 -2.11 -0.68
N PHE A 479 19.56 -3.17 0.11
CA PHE A 479 19.39 -3.17 1.56
C PHE A 479 20.33 -2.19 2.25
N ALA A 480 21.63 -2.19 1.92
CA ALA A 480 22.60 -1.28 2.50
C ALA A 480 22.24 0.20 2.22
N ARG A 481 21.78 0.50 0.98
CA ARG A 481 21.28 1.83 0.62
C ARG A 481 20.09 2.27 1.48
N MET A 482 19.27 1.32 1.93
CA MET A 482 18.11 1.57 2.78
C MET A 482 18.46 1.80 4.25
N VAL A 483 19.28 0.93 4.83
CA VAL A 483 19.61 1.01 6.28
C VAL A 483 20.53 2.17 6.62
N HIS A 484 21.31 2.66 5.65
CA HIS A 484 22.23 3.80 5.84
C HIS A 484 21.69 5.14 5.31
N SER A 485 20.42 5.15 4.89
CA SER A 485 19.75 6.33 4.36
C SER A 485 19.50 7.40 5.41
N THR A 486 19.78 8.65 5.07
CA THR A 486 19.40 9.84 5.85
C THR A 486 18.13 10.51 5.34
N LEU A 487 17.51 9.93 4.31
CA LEU A 487 16.26 10.40 3.74
C LEU A 487 15.10 10.10 4.69
N ILE A 488 14.07 10.93 4.63
CA ILE A 488 12.81 10.71 5.36
C ILE A 488 11.66 10.42 4.40
N SER A 489 10.55 9.90 4.95
CA SER A 489 9.38 9.52 4.15
C SER A 489 8.81 10.66 3.29
N THR A 490 8.90 11.91 3.75
CA THR A 490 8.39 13.09 3.02
C THR A 490 9.32 13.59 1.91
N GLU A 491 10.52 13.02 1.76
CA GLU A 491 11.53 13.45 0.78
C GLU A 491 11.46 12.70 -0.55
N GLU A 492 10.31 12.10 -0.92
CA GLU A 492 10.16 11.34 -2.18
C GLU A 492 10.52 12.12 -3.46
N HIS A 493 10.56 13.44 -3.40
CA HIS A 493 11.01 14.28 -4.51
C HIS A 493 12.50 14.12 -4.83
N GLU A 494 13.30 13.53 -3.94
CA GLU A 494 14.73 13.27 -4.13
C GLU A 494 15.01 11.97 -4.92
N VAL A 495 13.98 11.20 -5.29
CA VAL A 495 14.13 9.97 -6.09
C VAL A 495 14.82 10.27 -7.43
N ASP A 496 15.88 9.52 -7.72
CA ASP A 496 16.63 9.61 -8.98
C ASP A 496 17.00 8.21 -9.51
N PHE A 497 16.26 7.73 -10.51
CA PHE A 497 16.52 6.41 -11.10
C PHE A 497 17.85 6.32 -11.85
N GLU A 498 18.47 7.45 -12.18
CA GLU A 498 19.80 7.47 -12.81
C GLU A 498 20.93 7.36 -11.76
N ASP A 499 20.60 7.36 -10.47
CA ASP A 499 21.55 7.22 -9.39
C ASP A 499 21.53 5.81 -8.80
N ASP A 500 22.45 4.97 -9.26
CA ASP A 500 22.58 3.58 -8.82
C ASP A 500 23.21 3.42 -7.42
N ASP A 501 23.87 4.48 -6.93
CA ASP A 501 24.67 4.48 -5.70
C ASP A 501 24.08 5.38 -4.60
N GLY A 502 23.06 6.18 -4.92
CA GLY A 502 22.41 7.10 -4.01
C GLY A 502 21.67 6.42 -2.86
N GLU A 503 21.33 7.22 -1.85
CA GLU A 503 20.52 6.79 -0.72
C GLU A 503 19.12 6.31 -1.17
N LEU A 504 18.58 5.31 -0.49
CA LEU A 504 17.25 4.77 -0.77
C LEU A 504 16.45 4.74 0.54
N PHE A 505 15.18 5.11 0.55
CA PHE A 505 14.37 5.04 1.78
C PHE A 505 13.47 3.80 1.77
N TRP A 506 13.38 3.09 2.91
CA TRP A 506 12.43 1.98 3.05
C TRP A 506 11.01 2.52 3.31
N PRO A 507 10.02 2.20 2.45
CA PRO A 507 8.66 2.69 2.63
C PRO A 507 7.94 1.89 3.73
N GLY A 508 8.21 2.25 4.99
CA GLY A 508 7.78 1.47 6.17
C GLY A 508 6.29 1.55 6.52
N GLN A 509 5.56 2.53 6.00
CA GLN A 509 4.13 2.69 6.28
C GLN A 509 3.40 3.16 5.02
N SER A 510 2.41 2.39 4.55
CA SER A 510 1.53 2.84 3.46
C SER A 510 0.51 3.86 3.91
N ILE A 511 0.17 3.93 5.20
CA ILE A 511 -1.06 4.57 5.69
C ILE A 511 -1.24 6.05 5.28
N THR A 512 -0.16 6.79 5.05
CA THR A 512 -0.23 8.20 4.64
C THR A 512 -0.37 8.39 3.14
N GLY A 513 -0.21 7.32 2.34
CA GLY A 513 -0.09 7.40 0.88
C GLY A 513 1.21 8.05 0.39
N ASP A 514 2.09 8.43 1.30
CA ASP A 514 3.48 8.81 0.99
C ASP A 514 4.33 7.53 0.96
N GLY A 515 5.44 7.55 0.25
CA GLY A 515 6.39 6.46 0.08
C GLY A 515 6.30 5.74 -1.27
N LEU A 516 5.37 6.11 -2.15
CA LEU A 516 5.22 5.46 -3.45
C LEU A 516 6.41 5.73 -4.38
N GLY A 517 6.98 6.94 -4.37
CA GLY A 517 8.21 7.24 -5.10
C GLY A 517 9.38 6.37 -4.63
N TRP A 518 9.52 6.22 -3.30
CA TRP A 518 10.52 5.35 -2.69
C TRP A 518 10.33 3.88 -3.05
N LEU A 519 9.08 3.40 -3.06
CA LEU A 519 8.75 2.04 -3.46
C LEU A 519 9.15 1.76 -4.91
N CYS A 520 8.88 2.70 -5.83
CA CYS A 520 9.32 2.56 -7.22
C CYS A 520 10.84 2.54 -7.31
N TYR A 521 11.53 3.42 -6.58
CA TYR A 521 13.00 3.47 -6.60
C TYR A 521 13.64 2.21 -6.03
N MET A 522 13.05 1.65 -4.97
CA MET A 522 13.46 0.36 -4.42
C MET A 522 13.22 -0.76 -5.44
N GLY A 523 12.07 -0.77 -6.11
CA GLY A 523 11.76 -1.73 -7.16
C GLY A 523 12.78 -1.69 -8.31
N GLU A 524 13.17 -0.51 -8.75
CA GLU A 524 14.22 -0.31 -9.75
C GLU A 524 15.57 -0.86 -9.27
N ALA A 525 16.01 -0.48 -8.07
CA ALA A 525 17.25 -0.96 -7.48
C ALA A 525 17.28 -2.50 -7.35
N MET A 526 16.16 -3.11 -6.95
CA MET A 526 16.01 -4.56 -6.90
C MET A 526 16.18 -5.21 -8.28
N VAL A 527 15.52 -4.67 -9.32
CA VAL A 527 15.63 -5.17 -10.69
C VAL A 527 17.08 -5.08 -11.18
N GLN A 528 17.75 -3.95 -10.99
CA GLN A 528 19.14 -3.75 -11.41
C GLN A 528 20.09 -4.70 -10.68
N GLU A 529 19.93 -4.87 -9.36
CA GLU A 529 20.78 -5.75 -8.56
C GLU A 529 20.60 -7.23 -8.93
N PHE A 530 19.36 -7.71 -8.97
CA PHE A 530 19.07 -9.10 -9.31
C PHE A 530 19.32 -9.40 -10.80
N GLY A 531 19.17 -8.41 -11.67
CA GLY A 531 19.41 -8.54 -13.11
C GLY A 531 20.87 -8.74 -13.48
N LYS A 532 21.83 -8.34 -12.63
CA LYS A 532 23.28 -8.47 -12.90
C LYS A 532 23.71 -9.91 -13.21
N GLN A 533 23.14 -10.90 -12.53
CA GLN A 533 23.47 -12.31 -12.77
C GLN A 533 23.01 -12.82 -14.15
N PHE A 534 22.15 -12.08 -14.85
CA PHE A 534 21.62 -12.42 -16.17
C PHE A 534 22.15 -11.50 -17.29
N ASP A 535 23.16 -10.67 -17.01
CA ASP A 535 23.61 -9.59 -17.91
C ASP A 535 22.44 -8.66 -18.31
N TYR A 536 21.51 -8.39 -17.39
CA TYR A 536 20.36 -7.53 -17.67
C TYR A 536 20.80 -6.10 -18.01
N LYS A 537 20.26 -5.53 -19.10
CA LYS A 537 20.70 -4.24 -19.67
C LYS A 537 19.68 -3.11 -19.51
N GLY A 538 18.54 -3.38 -18.87
CA GLY A 538 17.44 -2.41 -18.73
C GLY A 538 17.02 -1.83 -20.08
N LEU A 539 16.76 -0.52 -20.10
CA LEU A 539 16.42 0.23 -21.31
C LEU A 539 17.42 0.11 -22.46
N LYS A 540 18.71 -0.13 -22.20
CA LYS A 540 19.74 -0.29 -23.23
C LYS A 540 19.60 -1.63 -23.98
N GLY A 541 18.94 -2.62 -23.37
CA GLY A 541 18.70 -3.94 -23.92
C GLY A 541 17.33 -4.12 -24.58
N VAL A 542 16.50 -3.10 -24.64
CA VAL A 542 15.10 -3.21 -25.12
C VAL A 542 15.03 -3.67 -26.58
N VAL A 543 14.14 -4.63 -26.87
CA VAL A 543 13.75 -4.98 -28.24
C VAL A 543 12.93 -3.82 -28.82
N PRO A 544 13.38 -3.17 -29.90
CA PRO A 544 12.65 -2.04 -30.46
C PRO A 544 11.31 -2.51 -31.01
N LYS A 545 10.26 -1.73 -30.76
CA LYS A 545 8.96 -1.94 -31.40
C LYS A 545 9.14 -1.70 -32.91
N PRO A 546 8.74 -2.63 -33.79
CA PRO A 546 8.77 -2.42 -35.23
C PRO A 546 8.03 -1.12 -35.56
N ASP A 547 8.67 -0.26 -36.35
CA ASP A 547 8.05 0.97 -36.81
C ASP A 547 6.75 0.63 -37.53
N GLN A 548 5.62 1.06 -36.98
CA GLN A 548 4.30 0.81 -37.57
C GLN A 548 4.14 1.45 -38.96
N TYR A 549 5.08 2.32 -39.33
CA TYR A 549 5.10 3.05 -40.58
C TYR A 549 6.04 2.47 -41.63
N ASP A 550 6.67 1.30 -41.43
CA ASP A 550 7.37 0.66 -42.55
C ASP A 550 6.32 0.22 -43.60
N PRO A 551 6.18 0.93 -44.74
CA PRO A 551 5.14 0.63 -45.72
C PRO A 551 5.34 -0.73 -46.39
N ARG A 552 6.51 -1.36 -46.18
CA ARG A 552 6.83 -2.69 -46.69
C ARG A 552 6.19 -3.79 -45.85
N ILE A 553 5.92 -3.52 -44.57
CA ILE A 553 5.16 -4.41 -43.69
C ILE A 553 3.70 -3.99 -43.74
N ARG A 554 3.10 -3.94 -44.94
CA ARG A 554 1.65 -3.99 -45.02
C ARG A 554 1.25 -5.34 -44.42
N PRO A 555 0.39 -5.39 -43.38
CA PRO A 555 -0.21 -6.66 -43.01
C PRO A 555 -0.80 -7.24 -44.29
N PRO A 556 -0.56 -8.52 -44.60
CA PRO A 556 -1.14 -9.14 -45.78
C PRO A 556 -2.61 -8.77 -45.74
N SER A 557 -3.06 -8.04 -46.77
CA SER A 557 -4.47 -7.70 -46.88
C SER A 557 -5.17 -9.04 -46.88
N PHE A 558 -5.77 -9.41 -45.75
CA PHE A 558 -6.74 -10.48 -45.71
C PHE A 558 -7.84 -9.97 -46.61
N GLY A 559 -7.70 -10.29 -47.90
CA GLY A 559 -8.72 -10.07 -48.88
C GLY A 559 -9.94 -10.71 -48.28
N ILE A 560 -10.88 -9.87 -47.86
CA ILE A 560 -12.23 -10.30 -47.56
C ILE A 560 -12.72 -10.81 -48.92
N ALA A 561 -12.43 -12.09 -49.18
CA ALA A 561 -12.94 -12.80 -50.32
C ALA A 561 -14.45 -12.76 -50.14
N GLY A 562 -15.09 -11.88 -50.91
CA GLY A 562 -16.53 -11.73 -50.90
C GLY A 562 -17.17 -13.09 -51.12
N GLN A 563 -17.93 -13.55 -50.14
CA GLN A 563 -19.10 -14.36 -50.43
C GLN A 563 -20.04 -13.48 -51.26
N ARG A 564 -20.07 -13.76 -52.56
CA ARG A 564 -21.22 -13.46 -53.41
C ARG A 564 -22.14 -14.66 -53.41
#